data_AF-A0A831LKA6-F1
#
_entry.id   AF-A0A831LKA6-F1
#
_cell.length_a   1.000
_cell.length_b   1.000
_cell.length_c   1.000
_cell.angle_alpha   90.00
_cell.angle_beta   90.00
_cell.angle_gamma   90.00
#
_symmetry.space_group_name_H-M   'P 1'
#
loop_
_entity.id
_entity.type
_entity.pdbx_description
1 polymer ?
#
loop_
_entity_poly.entity_id
_entity_poly.type
_entity_poly.pdbx_seq_one_letter_code
_entity_poly.pdbx_strand_id
1 'polypeptide(L)'
;MDSKNEDVIKAAGRIIVMSGTQALTINTLFREPEIKGKSFLRSLKDDEDIYEILLLNFEIELIELIGGISVKCETPDKELELLFKRLYVLFKKKPWNLALIFDNNLSKRYKWFDKSIFRIKNMAKNYLTDLIDRGKKEKVFATSEDTKILVRYILSSFSSLRNDYQLGWKIIADLKNLQSTQD
;
A
#
# COMPACT_ATOMS: atom_id res chain seq x y z
N MET A 1 -15.00 -8.42 3.92
CA MET A 1 -13.97 -9.02 3.05
C MET A 1 -13.99 -10.53 3.27
N ASP A 2 -14.05 -11.33 2.20
CA ASP A 2 -14.22 -12.78 2.28
C ASP A 2 -12.94 -13.44 2.85
N SER A 3 -13.05 -14.31 3.86
CA SER A 3 -11.91 -14.88 4.61
C SER A 3 -10.88 -15.60 3.73
N LYS A 4 -11.30 -16.04 2.54
CA LYS A 4 -10.48 -16.75 1.54
C LYS A 4 -9.35 -15.88 0.96
N ASN A 5 -9.59 -14.59 0.75
CA ASN A 5 -8.59 -13.69 0.18
C ASN A 5 -7.53 -13.31 1.21
N GLU A 6 -7.84 -13.40 2.51
CA GLU A 6 -6.92 -12.98 3.57
C GLU A 6 -5.67 -13.88 3.62
N ASP A 7 -5.82 -15.19 3.43
CA ASP A 7 -4.69 -16.12 3.40
C ASP A 7 -3.80 -15.88 2.18
N VAL A 8 -4.39 -15.68 1.00
CA VAL A 8 -3.66 -15.34 -0.23
C VAL A 8 -2.86 -14.05 -0.03
N ILE A 9 -3.51 -13.02 0.52
CA ILE A 9 -2.88 -11.72 0.74
C ILE A 9 -1.71 -11.83 1.72
N LYS A 10 -1.86 -12.59 2.81
CA LYS A 10 -0.77 -12.79 3.79
C LYS A 10 0.39 -13.57 3.19
N ALA A 11 0.11 -14.68 2.51
CA ALA A 11 1.13 -15.52 1.90
C ALA A 11 1.90 -14.76 0.81
N ALA A 12 1.19 -14.17 -0.15
CA ALA A 12 1.77 -13.35 -1.22
C ALA A 12 2.54 -12.16 -0.66
N GLY A 13 1.99 -11.49 0.37
CA GLY A 13 2.64 -10.39 1.05
C GLY A 13 3.99 -10.78 1.67
N ARG A 14 4.11 -11.96 2.27
CA ARG A 14 5.40 -12.45 2.80
C ARG A 14 6.40 -12.72 1.69
N ILE A 15 5.97 -13.36 0.60
CA ILE A 15 6.84 -13.60 -0.57
C ILE A 15 7.40 -12.27 -1.09
N ILE A 16 6.55 -11.25 -1.24
CA ILE A 16 6.97 -9.92 -1.70
C ILE A 16 8.00 -9.30 -0.75
N VAL A 17 7.76 -9.36 0.55
CA VAL A 17 8.66 -8.76 1.55
C VAL A 17 10.01 -9.45 1.59
N MET A 18 10.04 -10.78 1.47
CA MET A 18 11.27 -11.57 1.56
C MET A 18 12.08 -11.58 0.27
N SER A 19 11.40 -11.68 -0.88
CA SER A 19 12.02 -12.03 -2.16
C SER A 19 11.73 -11.01 -3.28
N GLY A 20 10.98 -9.95 -2.96
CA GLY A 20 10.54 -8.95 -3.92
C GLY A 20 9.30 -9.38 -4.71
N THR A 21 8.67 -8.40 -5.35
CA THR A 21 7.47 -8.57 -6.19
C THR A 21 7.67 -9.59 -7.31
N GLN A 22 8.80 -9.54 -8.01
CA GLN A 22 9.14 -10.47 -9.09
C GLN A 22 9.16 -11.95 -8.69
N ALA A 23 9.36 -12.27 -7.40
CA ALA A 23 9.34 -13.64 -6.90
C ALA A 23 7.91 -14.16 -6.68
N LEU A 24 6.91 -13.29 -6.68
CA LEU A 24 5.51 -13.68 -6.52
C LEU A 24 4.97 -14.24 -7.84
N THR A 25 4.83 -15.55 -7.85
CA THR A 25 4.15 -16.34 -8.89
C THR A 25 3.11 -17.26 -8.26
N ILE A 26 2.17 -17.76 -9.07
CA ILE A 26 1.19 -18.76 -8.63
C ILE A 26 1.87 -20.01 -8.07
N ASN A 27 2.98 -20.43 -8.68
CA ASN A 27 3.75 -21.60 -8.24
C ASN A 27 4.41 -21.39 -6.88
N THR A 28 4.99 -20.21 -6.64
CA THR A 28 5.58 -19.87 -5.33
C THR A 28 4.49 -19.74 -4.27
N LEU A 29 3.33 -19.16 -4.61
CA LEU A 29 2.20 -19.03 -3.70
C LEU A 29 1.66 -20.40 -3.28
N PHE A 30 1.50 -21.34 -4.22
CA PHE A 30 0.97 -22.68 -3.93
C PHE A 30 1.91 -23.56 -3.10
N ARG A 31 3.18 -23.16 -2.94
CA ARG A 31 4.14 -23.83 -2.06
C ARG A 31 4.05 -23.34 -0.61
N GLU A 32 3.39 -22.21 -0.35
CA GLU A 32 3.25 -21.68 1.00
C GLU A 32 2.40 -22.63 1.89
N PRO A 33 2.86 -22.92 3.12
CA PRO A 33 2.19 -23.90 3.99
C PRO A 33 0.71 -23.62 4.25
N GLU A 34 0.33 -22.35 4.44
CA GLU A 34 -1.07 -21.98 4.68
C GLU A 34 -1.94 -21.97 3.42
N ILE A 35 -1.32 -22.05 2.24
CA ILE A 35 -2.03 -22.08 0.95
C ILE A 35 -2.25 -23.54 0.51
N LYS A 36 -1.31 -24.42 0.82
CA LYS A 36 -1.33 -25.83 0.41
C LYS A 36 -2.67 -26.51 0.74
N GLY A 37 -3.29 -27.11 -0.28
CA GLY A 37 -4.53 -27.88 -0.15
C GLY A 37 -5.82 -27.06 -0.12
N LYS A 38 -5.77 -25.73 -0.25
CA LYS A 38 -6.98 -24.89 -0.26
C LYS A 38 -7.68 -24.92 -1.61
N SER A 39 -8.96 -25.30 -1.60
CA SER A 39 -9.75 -25.51 -2.82
C SER A 39 -10.15 -24.23 -3.55
N PHE A 40 -10.17 -23.08 -2.87
CA PHE A 40 -10.53 -21.79 -3.49
C PHE A 40 -9.46 -21.28 -4.47
N LEU A 41 -8.25 -21.84 -4.44
CA LEU A 41 -7.16 -21.49 -5.37
C LEU A 41 -7.49 -21.84 -6.82
N ARG A 42 -8.50 -22.68 -7.06
CA ARG A 42 -8.95 -23.06 -8.41
C ARG A 42 -9.47 -21.87 -9.24
N SER A 43 -9.77 -20.73 -8.60
CA SER A 43 -10.13 -19.50 -9.33
C SER A 43 -8.94 -18.66 -9.75
N LEU A 44 -7.75 -18.89 -9.17
CA LEU A 44 -6.50 -18.23 -9.61
C LEU A 44 -5.99 -18.93 -10.87
N LYS A 45 -5.95 -18.22 -11.98
CA LYS A 45 -5.53 -18.69 -13.29
C LYS A 45 -4.05 -18.47 -13.52
N ASP A 46 -3.52 -17.33 -13.07
CA ASP A 46 -2.15 -16.92 -13.30
C ASP A 46 -1.61 -15.98 -12.20
N ASP A 47 -0.41 -15.45 -12.41
CA ASP A 47 0.24 -14.50 -11.50
C ASP A 47 -0.55 -13.17 -11.40
N GLU A 48 -1.25 -12.78 -12.46
CA GLU A 48 -1.96 -11.50 -12.58
C GLU A 48 -3.09 -11.41 -11.56
N ASP A 49 -3.86 -12.49 -11.42
CA ASP A 49 -4.96 -12.59 -10.44
C ASP A 49 -4.50 -12.31 -9.00
N ILE A 50 -3.26 -12.72 -8.65
CA ILE A 50 -2.71 -12.51 -7.31
C ILE A 50 -2.44 -11.03 -7.07
N TYR A 51 -1.86 -10.34 -8.06
CA TYR A 51 -1.62 -8.91 -7.97
C TYR A 51 -2.92 -8.10 -7.95
N GLU A 52 -3.94 -8.53 -8.70
CA GLU A 52 -5.26 -7.90 -8.67
C GLU A 52 -5.87 -7.98 -7.27
N ILE A 53 -5.85 -9.15 -6.64
CA ILE A 53 -6.34 -9.33 -5.27
C ILE A 53 -5.60 -8.43 -4.28
N LEU A 54 -4.27 -8.37 -4.36
CA LEU A 54 -3.47 -7.53 -3.47
C LEU A 54 -3.78 -6.04 -3.65
N LEU A 55 -3.87 -5.58 -4.90
CA LEU A 55 -4.06 -4.16 -5.19
C LEU A 55 -5.49 -3.70 -4.90
N LEU A 56 -6.49 -4.53 -5.22
CA LEU A 56 -7.88 -4.28 -4.85
C LEU A 56 -8.06 -4.23 -3.33
N ASN A 57 -7.44 -5.16 -2.59
CA ASN A 57 -7.44 -5.09 -1.14
C ASN A 57 -6.82 -3.78 -0.63
N PHE A 58 -5.69 -3.35 -1.20
CA PHE A 58 -5.07 -2.09 -0.79
C PHE A 58 -5.95 -0.87 -1.11
N GLU A 59 -6.58 -0.84 -2.29
CA GLU A 59 -7.52 0.22 -2.68
C GLU A 59 -8.71 0.30 -1.70
N ILE A 60 -9.29 -0.84 -1.33
CA ILE A 60 -10.38 -0.91 -0.33
C ILE A 60 -9.92 -0.39 1.04
N GLU A 61 -8.77 -0.85 1.53
CA GLU A 61 -8.24 -0.40 2.83
C GLU A 61 -7.94 1.10 2.85
N LEU A 62 -7.49 1.65 1.72
CA LEU A 62 -7.25 3.08 1.59
C LEU A 62 -8.56 3.88 1.60
N ILE A 63 -9.60 3.40 0.92
CA ILE A 63 -10.94 4.01 0.94
C ILE A 63 -11.49 4.01 2.37
N GLU A 64 -11.43 2.87 3.06
CA GLU A 64 -11.90 2.74 4.45
C GLU A 64 -11.11 3.64 5.41
N LEU A 65 -9.78 3.72 5.22
CA LEU A 65 -8.91 4.58 6.00
C LEU A 65 -9.30 6.05 5.85
N ILE A 66 -9.45 6.54 4.61
CA ILE A 66 -9.81 7.92 4.30
C ILE A 66 -11.22 8.23 4.81
N GLY A 67 -12.19 7.37 4.50
CA GLY A 67 -13.58 7.52 4.93
C GLY A 67 -13.70 7.58 6.46
N GLY A 68 -12.97 6.72 7.17
CA GLY A 68 -12.97 6.70 8.63
C GLY A 68 -12.20 7.84 9.29
N ILE A 69 -11.43 8.64 8.54
CA ILE A 69 -10.81 9.88 9.05
C ILE A 69 -11.79 11.04 8.91
N SER A 70 -12.37 11.20 7.72
CA SER A 70 -13.27 12.31 7.38
C SER A 70 -14.48 12.42 8.33
N VAL A 71 -15.01 11.28 8.81
CA VAL A 71 -16.14 11.23 9.77
C VAL A 71 -15.84 11.88 11.12
N LYS A 72 -14.56 12.06 11.50
CA LYS A 72 -14.21 12.56 12.84
C LYS A 72 -14.34 14.07 13.00
N CYS A 73 -14.58 14.83 11.92
CA CYS A 73 -14.73 16.30 11.94
C CYS A 73 -13.63 17.03 12.72
N GLU A 74 -12.38 16.59 12.57
CA GLU A 74 -11.22 17.24 13.20
C GLU A 74 -10.79 18.49 12.43
N THR A 75 -9.96 19.31 13.08
CA THR A 75 -9.29 20.42 12.38
C THR A 75 -8.35 19.87 11.29
N PRO A 76 -8.18 20.57 10.16
CA PRO A 76 -7.41 20.07 9.01
C PRO A 76 -5.97 19.61 9.33
N ASP A 77 -5.30 20.24 10.27
CA ASP A 77 -3.96 19.86 10.76
C ASP A 77 -3.96 18.51 11.47
N LYS A 78 -4.92 18.29 12.38
CA LYS A 78 -5.10 17.01 13.10
C LYS A 78 -5.54 15.89 12.16
N GLU A 79 -6.38 16.23 11.18
CA GLU A 79 -6.81 15.28 10.15
C GLU A 79 -5.63 14.82 9.29
N LEU A 80 -4.76 15.74 8.89
CA LEU A 80 -3.52 15.44 8.16
C LEU A 80 -2.59 14.56 9.01
N GLU A 81 -2.43 14.88 10.30
CA GLU A 81 -1.64 14.05 11.22
C GLU A 81 -2.21 12.62 11.35
N LEU A 82 -3.53 12.51 11.50
CA LEU A 82 -4.23 11.23 11.61
C LEU A 82 -4.10 10.39 10.33
N LEU A 83 -4.13 11.03 9.15
CA LEU A 83 -3.86 10.37 7.87
C LEU A 83 -2.50 9.67 7.90
N PHE A 84 -1.42 10.39 8.23
CA PHE A 84 -0.09 9.79 8.26
C PHE A 84 0.06 8.72 9.33
N LYS A 85 -0.52 8.90 10.52
CA LYS A 85 -0.53 7.88 11.57
C LYS A 85 -1.22 6.60 11.12
N ARG A 86 -2.38 6.70 10.44
CA ARG A 86 -3.11 5.52 9.96
C ARG A 86 -2.41 4.86 8.77
N LEU A 87 -1.85 5.63 7.85
CA LEU A 87 -1.03 5.12 6.75
C LEU A 87 0.18 4.35 7.30
N TYR A 88 0.86 4.90 8.32
CA TYR A 88 1.95 4.21 9.00
C TYR A 88 1.52 2.85 9.56
N VAL A 89 0.39 2.80 10.27
CA VAL A 89 -0.15 1.54 10.82
C VAL A 89 -0.49 0.55 9.71
N LEU A 90 -1.10 1.02 8.61
CA LEU A 90 -1.42 0.19 7.45
C LEU A 90 -0.16 -0.44 6.86
N PHE A 91 0.87 0.35 6.58
CA PHE A 91 2.12 -0.16 6.01
C PHE A 91 2.96 -0.97 6.99
N LYS A 92 2.84 -0.72 8.29
CA LYS A 92 3.45 -1.59 9.31
C LYS A 92 2.81 -2.97 9.32
N LYS A 93 1.49 -3.06 9.15
CA LYS A 93 0.75 -4.33 9.11
C LYS A 93 0.92 -5.06 7.77
N LYS A 94 0.97 -4.31 6.66
CA LYS A 94 1.04 -4.81 5.29
C LYS A 94 2.16 -4.12 4.50
N PRO A 95 3.43 -4.40 4.83
CA PRO A 95 4.58 -3.69 4.22
C PRO A 95 4.71 -3.93 2.71
N TRP A 96 4.20 -5.06 2.20
CA TRP A 96 4.17 -5.36 0.77
C TRP A 96 3.38 -4.34 -0.06
N ASN A 97 2.42 -3.62 0.53
CA ASN A 97 1.66 -2.59 -0.19
C ASN A 97 2.58 -1.49 -0.76
N LEU A 98 3.64 -1.10 -0.02
CA LEU A 98 4.63 -0.14 -0.52
C LEU A 98 5.50 -0.73 -1.63
N ALA A 99 5.85 -2.02 -1.55
CA ALA A 99 6.59 -2.67 -2.64
C ALA A 99 5.72 -2.74 -3.91
N LEU A 100 4.43 -3.05 -3.76
CA LEU A 100 3.48 -3.21 -4.85
C LEU A 100 3.25 -1.89 -5.59
N ILE A 101 2.76 -0.84 -4.91
CA ILE A 101 2.29 0.38 -5.59
C ILE A 101 3.39 1.20 -6.27
N PHE A 102 4.64 0.84 -6.03
CA PHE A 102 5.82 1.50 -6.56
C PHE A 102 6.64 0.60 -7.51
N ASP A 103 6.14 -0.58 -7.83
CA ASP A 103 6.80 -1.49 -8.77
C ASP A 103 6.55 -1.07 -10.23
N ASN A 104 7.58 -0.48 -10.84
CA ASN A 104 7.54 -0.07 -12.24
C ASN A 104 7.56 -1.24 -13.23
N ASN A 105 7.98 -2.44 -12.82
CA ASN A 105 7.98 -3.63 -13.68
C ASN A 105 6.56 -4.19 -13.83
N LEU A 106 5.74 -4.16 -12.77
CA LEU A 106 4.33 -4.54 -12.84
C LEU A 106 3.54 -3.60 -13.76
N SER A 107 3.77 -2.30 -13.67
CA SER A 107 3.23 -1.30 -14.60
C SER A 107 3.54 -1.62 -16.07
N LYS A 108 4.78 -2.03 -16.36
CA LYS A 108 5.19 -2.41 -17.73
C LYS A 108 4.56 -3.73 -18.19
N ARG A 109 4.36 -4.68 -17.27
CA ARG A 109 3.84 -6.02 -17.55
C ARG A 109 2.32 -6.03 -17.72
N TYR A 110 1.60 -5.25 -16.92
CA TYR A 110 0.15 -5.34 -16.79
C TYR A 110 -0.53 -3.97 -16.99
N LYS A 111 -1.25 -3.79 -18.10
CA LYS A 111 -1.92 -2.50 -18.42
C LYS A 111 -2.98 -2.09 -17.39
N TRP A 112 -3.67 -3.04 -16.76
CA TRP A 112 -4.67 -2.75 -15.73
C TRP A 112 -4.02 -2.22 -14.44
N PHE A 113 -2.76 -2.57 -14.19
CA PHE A 113 -2.02 -2.17 -13.00
C PHE A 113 -1.88 -0.65 -12.98
N ASP A 114 -1.45 -0.06 -14.09
CA ASP A 114 -1.35 1.40 -14.24
C ASP A 114 -2.68 2.11 -13.99
N LYS A 115 -3.79 1.56 -14.49
CA LYS A 115 -5.13 2.12 -14.23
C LYS A 115 -5.45 2.11 -12.74
N SER A 116 -5.10 1.04 -12.04
CA SER A 116 -5.38 0.89 -10.61
C SER A 116 -4.49 1.79 -9.76
N ILE A 117 -3.19 1.89 -10.07
CA ILE A 117 -2.28 2.85 -9.45
C ILE A 117 -2.74 4.29 -9.69
N PHE A 118 -3.24 4.60 -10.89
CA PHE A 118 -3.79 5.91 -11.19
C PHE A 118 -5.02 6.25 -10.32
N ARG A 119 -5.95 5.30 -10.12
CA ARG A 119 -7.09 5.50 -9.21
C ARG A 119 -6.64 5.78 -7.78
N ILE A 120 -5.73 4.97 -7.25
CA ILE A 120 -5.16 5.14 -5.90
C ILE A 120 -4.51 6.52 -5.74
N LYS A 121 -3.66 6.92 -6.71
CA LYS A 121 -2.99 8.23 -6.67
C LYS A 121 -3.99 9.39 -6.73
N ASN A 122 -5.01 9.29 -7.57
CA ASN A 122 -6.04 10.32 -7.68
C ASN A 122 -6.89 10.42 -6.40
N MET A 123 -7.21 9.30 -5.76
CA MET A 123 -7.93 9.30 -4.50
C MET A 123 -7.15 10.05 -3.42
N ALA A 124 -5.85 9.73 -3.25
CA ALA A 124 -4.99 10.44 -2.32
C ALA A 124 -4.85 11.94 -2.68
N LYS A 125 -4.68 12.26 -3.96
CA LYS A 125 -4.56 13.64 -4.46
C LYS A 125 -5.82 14.45 -4.17
N ASN A 126 -7.00 13.91 -4.48
CA ASN A 126 -8.27 14.60 -4.28
C ASN A 126 -8.51 14.85 -2.80
N TYR A 127 -8.35 13.81 -1.97
CA TYR A 127 -8.49 13.94 -0.53
C TYR A 127 -7.56 15.01 0.07
N LEU A 128 -6.28 15.01 -0.31
CA LEU A 128 -5.33 16.03 0.15
C LEU A 128 -5.68 17.42 -0.38
N THR A 129 -6.19 17.54 -1.61
CA THR A 129 -6.63 18.83 -2.18
C THR A 129 -7.75 19.42 -1.33
N ASP A 130 -8.80 18.64 -1.08
CA ASP A 130 -9.95 19.07 -0.29
C ASP A 130 -9.56 19.44 1.14
N LEU A 131 -8.67 18.64 1.76
CA LEU A 131 -8.16 18.88 3.10
C LEU A 131 -7.35 20.19 3.21
N ILE A 132 -6.44 20.43 2.25
CA ILE A 132 -5.60 21.62 2.24
C ILE A 132 -6.43 22.88 1.92
N ASP A 133 -7.34 22.81 0.96
CA ASP A 133 -8.25 23.94 0.64
C ASP A 133 -9.11 24.31 1.84
N ARG A 134 -9.65 23.31 2.55
CA ARG A 134 -10.38 23.53 3.79
C ARG A 134 -9.49 24.17 4.87
N GLY A 135 -8.30 23.65 5.11
CA GLY A 135 -7.37 24.21 6.10
C GLY A 135 -6.92 25.64 5.80
N LYS A 136 -6.81 26.02 4.53
CA LYS A 136 -6.58 27.42 4.14
C LYS A 136 -7.78 28.30 4.42
N LYS A 137 -8.99 27.86 4.03
CA LYS A 137 -10.25 28.59 4.27
C LYS A 137 -10.49 28.82 5.77
N GLU A 138 -10.19 27.82 6.58
CA GLU A 138 -10.29 27.87 8.05
C GLU A 138 -9.11 28.57 8.72
N LYS A 139 -8.12 29.06 7.94
CA LYS A 139 -6.90 29.72 8.41
C LYS A 139 -6.03 28.87 9.35
N VAL A 140 -6.22 27.55 9.34
CA VAL A 140 -5.36 26.57 10.04
C VAL A 140 -4.01 26.45 9.31
N PHE A 141 -4.03 26.46 7.98
CA PHE A 141 -2.82 26.49 7.16
C PHE A 141 -2.55 27.93 6.68
N ALA A 142 -1.70 28.64 7.41
CA ALA A 142 -1.30 30.01 7.10
C ALA A 142 -0.27 30.04 5.96
N THR A 143 -0.72 29.82 4.73
CA THR A 143 0.11 29.86 3.52
C THR A 143 -0.67 30.39 2.32
N SER A 144 0.01 31.15 1.46
CA SER A 144 -0.51 31.62 0.16
C SER A 144 -0.12 30.71 -1.00
N GLU A 145 0.68 29.66 -0.76
CA GLU A 145 1.16 28.73 -1.78
C GLU A 145 -0.02 28.01 -2.47
N ASP A 146 0.08 27.66 -3.75
CA ASP A 146 -1.01 26.97 -4.46
C ASP A 146 -1.26 25.55 -3.88
N THR A 147 -2.54 25.17 -3.75
CA THR A 147 -2.89 23.85 -3.17
C THR A 147 -2.32 22.69 -3.97
N LYS A 148 -2.28 22.78 -5.31
CA LYS A 148 -1.72 21.72 -6.15
C LYS A 148 -0.21 21.58 -5.93
N ILE A 149 0.49 22.67 -5.63
CA ILE A 149 1.92 22.66 -5.29
C ILE A 149 2.11 21.95 -3.95
N LEU A 150 1.35 22.33 -2.91
CA LEU A 150 1.42 21.69 -1.60
C LEU A 150 1.11 20.19 -1.65
N VAL A 151 0.05 19.80 -2.35
CA VAL A 151 -0.31 18.37 -2.54
C VAL A 151 0.80 17.61 -3.26
N ARG A 152 1.42 18.22 -4.29
CA ARG A 152 2.56 17.60 -4.98
C ARG A 152 3.74 17.39 -4.04
N TYR A 153 4.06 18.38 -3.20
CA TYR A 153 5.13 18.23 -2.20
C TYR A 153 4.82 17.12 -1.20
N ILE A 154 3.61 17.08 -0.66
CA ILE A 154 3.18 16.04 0.28
C ILE A 154 3.34 14.64 -0.35
N LEU A 155 2.84 14.44 -1.58
CA LEU A 155 2.95 13.16 -2.29
C LEU A 155 4.41 12.79 -2.63
N SER A 156 5.23 13.79 -2.98
CA SER A 156 6.66 13.59 -3.26
C SER A 156 7.43 13.19 -2.00
N SER A 157 7.17 13.86 -0.87
CA SER A 157 7.76 13.52 0.43
C SER A 157 7.33 12.13 0.88
N PHE A 158 6.05 11.77 0.72
CA PHE A 158 5.57 10.42 1.00
C PHE A 158 6.25 9.37 0.11
N SER A 159 6.44 9.66 -1.18
CA SER A 159 7.15 8.77 -2.10
C SER A 159 8.63 8.61 -1.74
N SER A 160 9.25 9.64 -1.14
CA SER A 160 10.63 9.58 -0.66
C SER A 160 10.74 8.73 0.61
N LEU A 161 9.82 8.92 1.56
CA LEU A 161 9.73 8.17 2.81
C LEU A 161 9.60 6.64 2.58
N ARG A 162 9.01 6.22 1.45
CA ARG A 162 9.00 4.83 1.00
C ARG A 162 10.40 4.21 0.99
N ASN A 163 11.41 4.91 0.48
CA ASN A 163 12.77 4.38 0.34
C ASN A 163 13.34 3.99 1.71
N ASP A 164 13.09 4.83 2.72
CA ASP A 164 13.54 4.60 4.08
C ASP A 164 12.82 3.39 4.70
N TYR A 165 11.50 3.27 4.49
CA TYR A 165 10.74 2.10 4.93
C TYR A 165 11.21 0.81 4.28
N GLN A 166 11.42 0.80 2.96
CA GLN A 166 11.88 -0.39 2.24
C GLN A 166 13.28 -0.82 2.69
N LEU A 167 14.18 0.14 2.90
CA LEU A 167 15.52 -0.15 3.42
C LEU A 167 15.45 -0.79 4.81
N GLY A 168 14.65 -0.23 5.72
CA GLY A 168 14.47 -0.79 7.06
C GLY A 168 13.92 -2.22 7.05
N TRP A 169 12.91 -2.49 6.23
CA TRP A 169 12.35 -3.85 6.11
C TRP A 169 13.33 -4.85 5.51
N LYS A 170 14.11 -4.44 4.50
CA LYS A 170 15.14 -5.29 3.91
C LYS A 170 16.20 -5.66 4.95
N ILE A 171 16.71 -4.69 5.71
CA ILE A 171 17.68 -4.96 6.79
C ILE A 171 17.13 -5.98 7.78
N ILE A 172 15.87 -5.83 8.22
CA ILE A 172 15.23 -6.78 9.14
C ILE A 172 15.12 -8.18 8.52
N ALA A 173 14.74 -8.28 7.24
CA ALA A 173 14.63 -9.56 6.55
C ALA A 173 16.00 -10.25 6.40
N ASP A 174 17.02 -9.50 6.00
CA ASP A 174 18.40 -10.01 5.86
C ASP A 174 18.92 -10.54 7.21
N LEU A 175 18.68 -9.82 8.32
CA LEU A 175 19.07 -10.26 9.66
C LEU A 175 18.37 -11.56 10.09
N LYS A 176 17.09 -11.73 9.75
CA LYS A 176 16.35 -12.98 10.05
C LYS A 176 16.86 -14.15 9.23
N ASN A 177 17.19 -13.92 7.97
CA ASN A 177 17.71 -14.97 7.09
C ASN A 177 19.10 -15.46 7.54
N LEU A 178 19.94 -14.55 8.05
CA LEU A 178 21.24 -14.93 8.63
C LEU A 178 21.09 -15.86 9.84
N GLN A 179 20.06 -15.66 10.67
CA GLN A 179 19.79 -16.54 11.82
C GLN A 179 19.33 -17.93 11.38
N SER A 180 18.53 -18.05 10.31
CA SER A 180 18.07 -19.35 9.81
C SER A 180 19.12 -20.19 9.06
N THR A 181 20.31 -19.65 8.83
CA THR A 181 21.41 -20.37 8.14
C THR A 181 22.47 -20.90 9.10
N GLN A 182 22.29 -20.70 10.42
CA GLN A 182 23.21 -21.16 11.47
C GLN A 182 22.73 -22.41 12.22
N ASP A 183 21.63 -23.02 11.79
CA ASP A 183 21.14 -24.36 12.22
C ASP A 183 21.33 -25.39 11.11
#